data_AF-A0A2T6DIE3-F1
#
_entry.id   AF-A0A2T6DIE3-F1
#
_cell.length_a   1.000
_cell.length_b   1.000
_cell.length_c   1.000
_cell.angle_alpha   90.00
_cell.angle_beta   90.00
_cell.angle_gamma   90.00
#
_symmetry.space_group_name_H-M   'P 1'
#
loop_
_entity.id
_entity.type
_entity.pdbx_description
1 polymer ?
#
loop_
_entity_poly.entity_id
_entity_poly.type
_entity_poly.pdbx_seq_one_letter_code
_entity_poly.pdbx_strand_id
1 'polypeptide(L)'
;MKTTVWLLLSSMIVLMVGCRTTAIRNPEPITIPPGLTAKDAKAAMVLAISPRPVPDGENWEKIVDSLLSARFWSYKSQFQAEAGWFIESVEPEAVVFGYHRRAHYLRVRMEISATTVSPRIDGSSNLEQTKTSIHENALEWADELAITVRAALGRVSALKANSGDVSKTQ
;
A
#
# COMPACT_ATOMS: atom_id res chain seq x y z
N MET A 1 -30.49 -28.81 -59.22
CA MET A 1 -30.49 -28.12 -57.90
C MET A 1 -29.08 -28.23 -57.33
N LYS A 2 -28.36 -27.11 -57.20
CA LYS A 2 -26.97 -27.06 -56.73
C LYS A 2 -26.98 -26.88 -55.22
N THR A 3 -26.52 -27.87 -54.46
CA THR A 3 -26.37 -27.80 -53.01
C THR A 3 -25.05 -27.10 -52.66
N THR A 4 -25.18 -26.01 -51.92
CA THR A 4 -24.11 -25.11 -51.53
C THR A 4 -23.28 -25.72 -50.41
N VAL A 5 -21.99 -25.87 -50.67
CA VAL A 5 -20.93 -26.22 -49.72
C VAL A 5 -20.85 -25.12 -48.65
N TRP A 6 -21.12 -25.45 -47.39
CA TRP A 6 -20.79 -24.60 -46.24
C TRP A 6 -19.57 -25.17 -45.54
N LEU A 7 -18.41 -24.62 -45.90
CA LEU A 7 -17.15 -24.72 -45.16
C LEU A 7 -17.37 -24.03 -43.80
N LEU A 8 -17.55 -24.82 -42.74
CA LEU A 8 -17.43 -24.35 -41.37
C LEU A 8 -15.94 -24.09 -41.09
N LEU A 9 -15.54 -22.85 -41.37
CA LEU A 9 -14.27 -22.27 -40.98
C LEU A 9 -14.29 -22.12 -39.45
N SER A 10 -13.88 -23.18 -38.75
CA SER A 10 -13.70 -23.17 -37.30
C SER A 10 -12.50 -22.28 -36.97
N SER A 11 -12.78 -20.98 -36.84
CA SER A 11 -11.82 -19.95 -36.49
C SER A 11 -11.30 -20.22 -35.08
N MET A 12 -10.15 -20.88 -35.01
CA MET A 12 -9.39 -21.12 -33.80
C MET A 12 -8.82 -19.78 -33.34
N ILE A 13 -9.59 -19.06 -32.50
CA ILE A 13 -9.12 -17.87 -31.80
C ILE A 13 -8.06 -18.32 -30.81
N VAL A 14 -6.80 -18.28 -31.24
CA VAL A 14 -5.64 -18.40 -30.36
C VAL A 14 -5.61 -17.14 -29.51
N LEU A 15 -6.27 -17.18 -28.34
CA LEU A 15 -6.08 -16.17 -27.30
C LEU A 15 -4.64 -16.29 -26.82
N MET A 16 -3.76 -15.45 -27.38
CA MET A 16 -2.46 -15.18 -26.79
C MET A 16 -2.70 -14.48 -25.45
N VAL A 17 -2.92 -15.27 -24.39
CA VAL A 17 -2.76 -14.80 -23.02
C VAL A 17 -1.25 -14.63 -22.84
N GLY A 18 -0.72 -13.49 -23.30
CA GLY A 18 0.67 -13.14 -23.06
C GLY A 18 0.89 -13.15 -21.54
N CYS A 19 1.84 -13.95 -21.06
CA CYS A 19 2.29 -13.88 -19.67
C CYS A 19 2.69 -12.42 -19.38
N ARG A 20 1.90 -11.71 -18.58
CA ARG A 20 2.12 -10.30 -18.19
C ARG A 20 3.10 -10.20 -17.02
N THR A 21 4.21 -10.92 -17.11
CA THR A 21 5.31 -10.78 -16.16
C THR A 21 6.26 -9.70 -16.64
N THR A 22 6.75 -8.89 -15.70
CA THR A 22 7.67 -7.78 -15.95
C THR A 22 8.79 -7.80 -14.92
N ALA A 23 9.89 -7.10 -15.19
CA ALA A 23 11.01 -7.02 -14.27
C ALA A 23 10.57 -6.41 -12.93
N ILE A 24 10.96 -7.04 -11.81
CA ILE A 24 10.69 -6.50 -10.49
C ILE A 24 11.43 -5.17 -10.36
N ARG A 25 10.67 -4.09 -10.15
CA ARG A 25 11.18 -2.80 -9.70
C ARG A 25 10.51 -2.44 -8.39
N ASN A 26 11.26 -1.81 -7.50
CA ASN A 26 10.68 -1.21 -6.31
C ASN A 26 10.05 0.13 -6.69
N PRO A 27 8.93 0.53 -6.07
CA PRO A 27 8.42 1.88 -6.17
C PRO A 27 9.47 2.91 -5.72
N GLU A 28 9.35 4.14 -6.22
CA GLU A 28 10.28 5.20 -5.86
C GLU A 28 10.24 5.52 -4.35
N PRO A 29 11.39 5.80 -3.72
CA PRO A 29 11.43 6.29 -2.35
C PRO A 29 10.57 7.55 -2.15
N ILE A 30 9.95 7.65 -0.99
CA ILE A 30 9.08 8.76 -0.62
C ILE A 30 9.82 9.61 0.41
N THR A 31 10.02 10.90 0.13
CA THR A 31 10.63 11.83 1.08
C THR A 31 9.71 12.06 2.28
N ILE A 32 10.26 11.99 3.49
CA ILE A 32 9.59 12.36 4.73
C ILE A 32 9.65 13.89 4.85
N PRO A 33 8.50 14.59 4.96
CA PRO A 33 8.48 16.04 5.17
C PRO A 33 9.30 16.47 6.40
N PRO A 34 9.98 17.63 6.35
CA PRO A 34 10.76 18.12 7.48
C PRO A 34 9.86 18.34 8.71
N GLY A 35 10.39 18.03 9.89
CA GLY A 35 9.65 18.10 11.16
C GLY A 35 8.81 16.87 11.49
N LEU A 36 8.71 15.90 10.59
CA LEU A 36 8.14 14.58 10.89
C LEU A 36 9.22 13.61 11.40
N THR A 37 8.84 12.83 12.39
CA THR A 37 9.65 11.74 12.96
C THR A 37 9.33 10.41 12.28
N ALA A 38 10.15 9.38 12.54
CA ALA A 38 9.83 8.02 12.10
C ALA A 38 8.47 7.52 12.65
N LYS A 39 8.09 7.95 13.87
CA LYS A 39 6.81 7.64 14.49
C LYS A 39 5.65 8.27 13.70
N ASP A 40 5.81 9.52 13.27
CA ASP A 40 4.83 10.23 12.42
C ASP A 40 4.70 9.57 11.05
N ALA A 41 5.82 9.13 10.47
CA ALA A 41 5.82 8.40 9.20
C ALA A 41 5.05 7.08 9.31
N LYS A 42 5.19 6.33 10.40
CA LYS A 42 4.37 5.14 10.66
C LYS A 42 2.89 5.50 10.77
N ALA A 43 2.52 6.53 11.54
CA ALA A 43 1.12 6.95 11.63
C ALA A 43 0.54 7.33 10.26
N ALA A 44 1.30 8.02 9.41
CA ALA A 44 0.91 8.32 8.04
C ALA A 44 0.65 7.05 7.21
N MET A 45 1.54 6.06 7.32
CA MET A 45 1.37 4.74 6.68
C MET A 45 0.09 4.03 7.13
N VAL A 46 -0.25 4.09 8.42
CA VAL A 46 -1.52 3.55 8.94
C VAL A 46 -2.73 4.26 8.34
N LEU A 47 -2.70 5.59 8.33
CA LEU A 47 -3.76 6.44 7.81
C LEU A 47 -3.91 6.35 6.28
N ALA A 48 -2.88 5.89 5.56
CA ALA A 48 -2.94 5.70 4.12
C ALA A 48 -3.98 4.64 3.73
N ILE A 49 -4.02 3.53 4.45
CA ILE A 49 -4.94 2.41 4.19
C ILE A 49 -6.19 2.42 5.09
N SER A 50 -6.21 3.32 6.07
CA SER A 50 -7.28 3.46 7.05
C SER A 50 -7.58 4.94 7.28
N PRO A 51 -8.03 5.68 6.25
CA PRO A 51 -8.32 7.10 6.42
C PRO A 51 -9.41 7.24 7.47
N ARG A 52 -9.08 7.96 8.54
CA ARG A 52 -10.03 8.37 9.58
C ARG A 52 -10.02 9.88 9.68
N PRO A 53 -11.17 10.51 9.95
CA PRO A 53 -11.17 11.90 10.36
C PRO A 53 -10.35 12.02 11.66
N VAL A 54 -9.39 12.92 11.66
CA VAL A 54 -8.62 13.27 12.85
C VAL A 54 -9.42 14.35 13.57
N PRO A 55 -9.83 14.15 14.83
CA PRO A 55 -10.59 15.16 15.57
C PRO A 55 -9.81 16.47 15.70
N ASP A 56 -10.48 17.59 15.45
CA ASP A 56 -9.89 18.91 15.60
C ASP A 56 -9.50 19.16 17.06
N GLY A 57 -8.31 19.74 17.28
CA GLY A 57 -7.80 20.10 18.61
C GLY A 57 -7.26 18.94 19.45
N GLU A 58 -7.26 17.70 18.94
CA GLU A 58 -6.63 16.59 19.64
C GLU A 58 -5.10 16.63 19.51
N ASN A 59 -4.40 16.26 20.59
CA ASN A 59 -2.93 16.25 20.60
C ASN A 59 -2.41 15.16 19.63
N TRP A 60 -1.65 15.59 18.63
CA TRP A 60 -1.04 14.71 17.62
C TRP A 60 -0.32 13.50 18.23
N GLU A 61 0.43 13.66 19.31
CA GLU A 61 1.13 12.53 19.95
C GLU A 61 0.16 11.46 20.45
N LYS A 62 -0.98 11.86 21.02
CA LYS A 62 -2.02 10.91 21.47
C LYS A 62 -2.65 10.17 20.29
N ILE A 63 -2.86 10.86 19.17
CA ILE A 63 -3.39 10.25 17.94
C ILE A 63 -2.40 9.19 17.43
N VAL A 64 -1.11 9.54 17.34
CA VAL A 64 -0.06 8.62 16.90
C VAL A 64 0.03 7.41 17.84
N ASP A 65 0.03 7.62 19.15
CA ASP A 65 0.08 6.53 20.13
C ASP A 65 -1.13 5.60 20.01
N SER A 66 -2.33 6.16 19.82
CA SER A 66 -3.56 5.40 19.60
C SER A 66 -3.49 4.56 18.32
N LEU A 67 -3.04 5.16 17.20
CA LEU A 67 -2.89 4.48 15.91
C LEU A 67 -1.86 3.36 15.96
N LEU A 68 -0.75 3.55 16.68
CA LEU A 68 0.34 2.58 16.75
C LEU A 68 0.16 1.55 17.87
N SER A 69 -0.83 1.72 18.75
CA SER A 69 -1.08 0.80 19.86
C SER A 69 -1.39 -0.62 19.39
N ALA A 70 -0.89 -1.63 20.12
CA ALA A 70 -1.09 -3.06 19.82
C ALA A 70 -2.57 -3.46 19.66
N ARG A 71 -3.47 -2.73 20.33
CA ARG A 71 -4.92 -2.93 20.27
C ARG A 71 -5.49 -2.59 18.88
N PHE A 72 -4.91 -1.64 18.18
CA PHE A 72 -5.32 -1.28 16.82
C PHE A 72 -5.05 -2.43 15.83
N TRP A 73 -3.91 -3.13 16.02
CA TRP A 73 -3.45 -4.20 15.13
C TRP A 73 -4.17 -5.53 15.32
N SER A 74 -4.46 -5.87 16.58
CA SER A 74 -5.18 -7.11 16.93
C SER A 74 -6.64 -7.13 16.45
N TYR A 75 -7.23 -5.97 16.14
CA TYR A 75 -8.58 -5.86 15.60
C TYR A 75 -8.64 -5.88 14.06
N LYS A 76 -7.63 -5.30 13.37
CA LYS A 76 -7.70 -5.12 11.91
C LYS A 76 -7.25 -6.33 11.09
N SER A 77 -6.39 -7.21 11.63
CA SER A 77 -5.93 -8.42 10.92
C SER A 77 -7.05 -9.45 10.71
N GLN A 78 -8.12 -9.40 11.50
CA GLN A 78 -9.23 -10.36 11.44
C GLN A 78 -10.32 -10.02 10.40
N PHE A 79 -10.39 -8.77 9.90
CA PHE A 79 -11.55 -8.26 9.16
C PHE A 79 -11.28 -7.74 7.73
N GLN A 80 -10.05 -7.80 7.21
CA GLN A 80 -9.71 -7.28 5.86
C GLN A 80 -9.54 -8.36 4.77
N ALA A 81 -10.17 -9.53 4.91
CA ALA A 81 -9.98 -10.66 4.00
C ALA A 81 -10.80 -10.62 2.68
N GLU A 82 -11.51 -9.53 2.36
CA GLU A 82 -12.35 -9.53 1.15
C GLU A 82 -11.73 -8.86 -0.09
N ALA A 83 -10.97 -7.77 0.08
CA ALA A 83 -10.03 -7.23 -0.91
C ALA A 83 -9.39 -5.94 -0.38
N GLY A 84 -8.09 -5.75 -0.60
CA GLY A 84 -7.41 -4.47 -0.36
C GLY A 84 -6.15 -4.57 0.51
N TRP A 85 -5.64 -3.39 0.87
CA TRP A 85 -4.46 -3.23 1.70
C TRP A 85 -4.77 -3.40 3.20
N PHE A 86 -3.87 -4.11 3.87
CA PHE A 86 -3.87 -4.31 5.32
C PHE A 86 -2.44 -4.24 5.86
N ILE A 87 -2.31 -4.02 7.17
CA ILE A 87 -1.01 -4.03 7.85
C ILE A 87 -0.77 -5.42 8.43
N GLU A 88 0.34 -6.03 8.04
CA GLU A 88 0.80 -7.32 8.57
C GLU A 88 1.59 -7.14 9.86
N SER A 89 2.51 -6.18 9.88
CA SER A 89 3.34 -5.87 11.05
C SER A 89 3.75 -4.40 11.07
N VAL A 90 4.00 -3.90 12.28
CA VAL A 90 4.67 -2.61 12.52
C VAL A 90 5.97 -2.92 13.24
N GLU A 91 7.09 -2.71 12.56
CA GLU A 91 8.43 -3.00 13.04
C GLU A 91 9.14 -1.71 13.48
N PRO A 92 10.30 -1.77 14.16
CA PRO A 92 11.03 -0.56 14.56
C PRO A 92 11.40 0.36 13.40
N GLU A 93 11.78 -0.19 12.25
CA GLU A 93 12.25 0.56 11.09
C GLU A 93 11.43 0.29 9.83
N ALA A 94 10.27 -0.37 9.95
CA ALA A 94 9.42 -0.66 8.82
C ALA A 94 7.95 -0.78 9.18
N VAL A 95 7.08 -0.65 8.18
CA VAL A 95 5.70 -1.15 8.23
C VAL A 95 5.52 -2.13 7.08
N VAL A 96 5.01 -3.31 7.38
CA VAL A 96 4.78 -4.37 6.37
C VAL A 96 3.31 -4.37 6.00
N PHE A 97 3.05 -4.20 4.71
CA PHE A 97 1.72 -4.18 4.13
C PHE A 97 1.47 -5.46 3.35
N GLY A 98 0.30 -6.04 3.57
CA GLY A 98 -0.26 -7.08 2.73
C GLY A 98 -1.35 -6.51 1.83
N TYR A 99 -1.48 -7.05 0.63
CA TYR A 99 -2.60 -6.81 -0.26
C TYR A 99 -3.21 -8.14 -0.67
N HIS A 100 -4.53 -8.28 -0.47
CA HIS A 100 -5.28 -9.42 -0.96
C HIS A 100 -6.28 -8.99 -2.04
N ARG A 101 -6.35 -9.75 -3.14
CA ARG A 101 -7.43 -9.62 -4.12
C ARG A 101 -7.73 -10.97 -4.74
N ARG A 102 -8.89 -11.54 -4.38
CA ARG A 102 -9.26 -12.92 -4.74
C ARG A 102 -8.16 -13.88 -4.26
N ALA A 103 -7.58 -14.67 -5.17
CA ALA A 103 -6.48 -15.58 -4.87
C ALA A 103 -5.09 -14.93 -4.86
N HIS A 104 -4.95 -13.64 -5.21
CA HIS A 104 -3.65 -12.98 -5.31
C HIS A 104 -3.25 -12.34 -4.00
N TYR A 105 -1.96 -12.41 -3.70
CA TYR A 105 -1.37 -11.77 -2.53
C TYR A 105 -0.05 -11.09 -2.89
N LEU A 106 0.14 -9.88 -2.38
CA LEU A 106 1.37 -9.10 -2.50
C LEU A 106 1.77 -8.58 -1.12
N ARG A 107 3.07 -8.62 -0.82
CA ARG A 107 3.65 -8.02 0.38
C ARG A 107 4.62 -6.92 0.01
N VAL A 108 4.45 -5.76 0.64
CA VAL A 108 5.31 -4.59 0.48
C VAL A 108 5.82 -4.16 1.84
N ARG A 109 7.14 -4.19 2.04
CA ARG A 109 7.80 -3.59 3.20
C ARG A 109 8.09 -2.13 2.91
N MET A 110 7.65 -1.23 3.78
CA MET A 110 7.97 0.19 3.76
C MET A 110 9.07 0.48 4.79
N GLU A 111 10.33 0.46 4.36
CA GLU A 111 11.49 0.71 5.23
C GLU A 111 11.61 2.22 5.51
N ILE A 112 11.88 2.59 6.76
CA ILE A 112 11.89 3.98 7.24
C ILE A 112 13.33 4.36 7.58
N SER A 113 13.84 5.39 6.92
CA SER A 113 15.08 6.06 7.30
C SER A 113 14.79 7.39 8.00
N ALA A 114 15.84 8.17 8.29
CA ALA A 114 15.70 9.50 8.85
C ALA A 114 14.94 10.48 7.92
N THR A 115 14.98 10.27 6.60
CA THR A 115 14.46 11.25 5.62
C THR A 115 13.59 10.63 4.53
N THR A 116 13.50 9.30 4.48
CA THR A 116 12.79 8.60 3.41
C THR A 116 12.02 7.40 3.92
N VAL A 117 10.97 7.05 3.18
CA VAL A 117 10.31 5.75 3.20
C VAL A 117 10.65 5.04 1.89
N SER A 118 11.24 3.86 1.98
CA SER A 118 11.65 3.05 0.82
C SER A 118 10.73 1.83 0.68
N PRO A 119 9.82 1.81 -0.30
CA PRO A 119 8.97 0.66 -0.57
C PRO A 119 9.77 -0.49 -1.18
N ARG A 120 9.52 -1.72 -0.75
CA ARG A 120 10.13 -2.92 -1.31
C ARG A 120 9.13 -4.06 -1.41
N ILE A 121 8.99 -4.64 -2.60
CA ILE A 121 8.24 -5.88 -2.78
C ILE A 121 9.10 -7.02 -2.25
N ASP A 122 8.62 -7.75 -1.24
CA ASP A 122 9.39 -8.76 -0.54
C ASP A 122 8.65 -10.10 -0.34
N GLY A 123 7.46 -10.23 -0.95
CA GLY A 123 6.70 -11.47 -0.98
C GLY A 123 5.48 -11.38 -1.91
N SER A 124 5.08 -12.50 -2.48
CA SER A 124 3.80 -12.63 -3.18
C SER A 124 3.32 -14.08 -3.23
N SER A 125 2.04 -14.25 -3.57
CA SER A 125 1.46 -15.55 -3.93
C SER A 125 0.51 -15.36 -5.11
N ASN A 126 0.53 -16.33 -6.03
CA ASN A 126 -0.23 -16.34 -7.28
C ASN A 126 0.04 -15.15 -8.22
N LEU A 127 1.21 -14.49 -8.10
CA LEU A 127 1.63 -13.36 -8.96
C LEU A 127 2.82 -13.72 -9.85
N GLU A 128 3.02 -15.02 -10.13
CA GLU A 128 4.09 -15.54 -11.00
C GLU A 128 5.49 -14.99 -10.66
N GLN A 129 5.74 -14.73 -9.38
CA GLN A 129 6.98 -14.11 -8.94
C GLN A 129 8.16 -15.08 -9.08
N THR A 130 9.21 -14.61 -9.74
CA THR A 130 10.54 -15.21 -9.77
C THR A 130 11.54 -14.32 -9.02
N LYS A 131 12.84 -14.60 -9.14
CA LYS A 131 13.88 -13.72 -8.57
C LYS A 131 13.91 -12.33 -9.20
N THR A 132 13.49 -12.22 -10.46
CA THR A 132 13.65 -11.00 -11.27
C THR A 132 12.37 -10.52 -11.93
N SER A 133 11.28 -11.30 -11.89
CA SER A 133 10.02 -10.94 -12.53
C SER A 133 8.81 -11.14 -11.62
N ILE A 134 7.77 -10.38 -11.85
CA ILE A 134 6.47 -10.49 -11.18
C ILE A 134 5.37 -10.04 -12.13
N HIS A 135 4.12 -10.46 -11.89
CA HIS A 135 2.97 -9.98 -12.63
C HIS A 135 2.84 -8.44 -12.56
N GLU A 136 2.53 -7.78 -13.68
CA GLU A 136 2.49 -6.30 -13.77
C GLU A 136 1.57 -5.63 -12.74
N ASN A 137 0.38 -6.21 -12.49
CA ASN A 137 -0.54 -5.73 -11.45
C ASN A 137 0.11 -5.60 -10.07
N ALA A 138 1.10 -6.43 -9.74
CA ALA A 138 1.80 -6.32 -8.47
C ALA A 138 2.57 -4.99 -8.35
N LEU A 139 3.17 -4.53 -9.45
CA LEU A 139 3.86 -3.26 -9.50
C LEU A 139 2.86 -2.10 -9.43
N GLU A 140 1.74 -2.21 -10.14
CA GLU A 140 0.65 -1.22 -10.09
C GLU A 140 0.13 -1.05 -8.66
N TRP A 141 -0.16 -2.15 -7.96
CA TRP A 141 -0.62 -2.09 -6.58
C TRP A 141 0.45 -1.46 -5.67
N ALA A 142 1.72 -1.84 -5.81
CA ALA A 142 2.80 -1.27 -5.01
C ALA A 142 2.96 0.25 -5.25
N ASP A 143 2.82 0.71 -6.49
CA ASP A 143 2.86 2.13 -6.85
C ASP A 143 1.64 2.89 -6.26
N GLU A 144 0.44 2.31 -6.31
CA GLU A 144 -0.76 2.88 -5.66
C GLU A 144 -0.57 3.04 -4.15
N LEU A 145 0.00 2.04 -3.48
CA LEU A 145 0.33 2.13 -2.06
C LEU A 145 1.33 3.27 -1.79
N ALA A 146 2.38 3.38 -2.60
CA ALA A 146 3.36 4.45 -2.45
C ALA A 146 2.72 5.85 -2.62
N ILE A 147 1.80 6.01 -3.58
CA ILE A 147 1.05 7.26 -3.80
C ILE A 147 0.18 7.60 -2.58
N THR A 148 -0.57 6.63 -2.05
CA THR A 148 -1.45 6.86 -0.89
C THR A 148 -0.67 7.18 0.38
N VAL A 149 0.47 6.53 0.60
CA VAL A 149 1.39 6.84 1.71
C VAL A 149 1.97 8.25 1.56
N ARG A 150 2.41 8.64 0.36
CA ARG A 150 2.91 9.99 0.09
C ARG A 150 1.85 11.05 0.41
N ALA A 151 0.60 10.83 -0.01
CA ALA A 151 -0.51 11.72 0.32
C ALA A 151 -0.76 11.79 1.83
N ALA A 152 -0.69 10.65 2.54
CA ALA A 152 -0.88 10.61 3.98
C ALA A 152 0.22 11.34 4.75
N LEU A 153 1.49 11.24 4.32
CA LEU A 153 2.60 12.02 4.89
C LEU A 153 2.35 13.52 4.77
N GLY A 154 1.86 13.98 3.62
CA GLY A 154 1.46 15.38 3.42
C GLY A 154 0.37 15.83 4.40
N ARG A 155 -0.68 15.01 4.59
CA ARG A 155 -1.75 15.30 5.56
C ARG A 155 -1.22 15.36 6.99
N VAL A 156 -0.39 14.41 7.40
CA VAL A 156 0.20 14.36 8.74
C VAL A 156 1.08 15.60 9.00
N SER A 157 1.87 16.01 8.00
CA SER A 157 2.66 17.24 8.09
C SER A 157 1.79 18.47 8.34
N ALA A 158 0.69 18.61 7.61
CA ALA A 158 -0.26 19.71 7.81
C ALA A 158 -0.94 19.67 9.20
N LEU A 159 -1.38 18.49 9.64
CA LEU A 159 -2.01 18.31 10.95
C LEU A 159 -1.06 18.68 12.10
N LYS A 160 0.18 18.18 12.05
CA LYS A 160 1.17 18.47 13.08
C LYS A 160 1.53 19.95 13.16
N ALA A 161 1.62 20.63 12.01
CA ALA A 161 1.83 22.08 11.96
C ALA A 161 0.69 22.83 12.68
N ASN A 162 -0.57 22.46 12.40
CA ASN A 162 -1.74 23.09 13.01
C ASN A 162 -1.87 22.81 14.52
N SER A 163 -1.54 21.60 14.98
CA SER A 163 -1.55 21.26 16.42
C SER A 163 -0.54 22.07 17.23
N GLY A 164 0.58 22.49 16.63
CA GLY A 164 1.61 23.30 17.30
C GLY A 164 1.17 24.75 17.59
N ASP A 165 0.29 25.30 16.76
CA ASP A 165 -0.19 26.68 16.93
C ASP A 165 -1.27 26.81 18.01
N VAL A 166 -2.09 25.79 18.22
CA VAL A 166 -3.13 25.78 19.28
C VAL A 166 -2.50 25.86 20.67
N SER A 167 -1.31 25.28 20.89
CA SER A 167 -0.61 25.31 22.17
C SER A 167 -0.02 26.68 22.54
N LYS A 168 0.04 27.65 21.62
CA LYS A 168 0.61 28.98 21.88
C LYS A 168 -0.43 30.04 22.27
N THR A 169 -1.71 29.68 22.29
CA THR A 169 -2.83 30.62 22.50
C THR A 169 -3.54 30.43 23.85
N GLN A 170 -2.98 29.61 24.74
CA GLN A 170 -3.40 29.47 26.15
C GLN A 170 -2.26 29.92 27.07
#